data_AF-A0ABD2WB61-F1
#
_entry.id   AF-A0ABD2WB61-F1
#
_cell.length_a   1.000
_cell.length_b   1.000
_cell.length_c   1.000
_cell.angle_alpha   90.00
_cell.angle_beta   90.00
_cell.angle_gamma   90.00
#
_symmetry.space_group_name_H-M   'P 1'
#
loop_
_entity.id
_entity.type
_entity.pdbx_description
1 polymer ?
#
loop_
_entity_poly.entity_id
_entity_poly.type
_entity_poly.pdbx_seq_one_letter_code
_entity_poly.pdbx_strand_id
1 'polypeptide(L)'
;MSEKLSIDIALAHGCVLLTGATGFVGGCVLERLCRLQPGPRKIYVLVRKKPKETAAKRVKKILKSALFSKVPRGKLDRIVPLEGDVASLNSNLGLKPEDADRLVAECTHVIHVAAFISFAAALDHAVRSNLYGSRAVLELARTMPKLRAMVHVSTAYVNVLLGTENTTFEEKIYPLDNVDPVEVLQSVNSLPAQEFEKKYAHLVARFPNTYALSKRLTEIMMERERAHVPLAIIRPSIILSTWKEPFPGWVDNVNSGILGFVAGVGKGIFITNRARAEKAMDAIPVDMVVSTILAAAAKAQLEPTTLHVFHCTSSEGNRTNYGEFTRTVVEAARQEPCHGACLWYPNVRFRVNKWRNYFVIFVYQVIPAYVMNFFSPNSYGGSVLVDVQRKYMKGTKYTSYFSVREWFFDNRKTKELGESLPVHELMTHPMDSSVVDWPEYFRNCIRGARKHIHGERPSEKNDRYAKRQMQLLCFLHHMAPFVFMAVVFLGLVGIVGTSVSWAIIIASIITTIEVWI
;
A
#
# COMPACT_ATOMS: atom_id res chain seq x y z
N MET A 1 -7.19 5.47 40.54
CA MET A 1 -6.50 4.47 39.69
C MET A 1 -6.52 5.01 38.27
N SER A 2 -5.38 5.27 37.63
CA SER A 2 -5.38 5.59 36.20
C SER A 2 -5.93 4.36 35.45
N GLU A 3 -6.96 4.53 34.61
CA GLU A 3 -7.41 3.45 33.74
C GLU A 3 -6.21 2.95 32.92
N LYS A 4 -5.95 1.64 32.96
CA LYS A 4 -4.87 1.03 32.18
C LYS A 4 -5.32 0.92 30.72
N LEU A 5 -4.40 1.14 29.80
CA LEU A 5 -4.62 0.93 28.36
C LEU A 5 -5.07 -0.52 28.12
N SER A 6 -6.15 -0.70 27.38
CA SER A 6 -6.64 -2.00 26.90
C SER A 6 -7.52 -1.77 25.68
N ILE A 7 -7.21 -2.46 24.58
CA ILE A 7 -7.96 -2.39 23.33
C ILE A 7 -9.33 -3.02 23.53
N ASP A 8 -9.38 -4.17 24.20
CA ASP A 8 -10.62 -4.90 24.42
C ASP A 8 -11.58 -4.10 25.28
N ILE A 9 -11.10 -3.43 26.33
CA ILE A 9 -11.94 -2.55 27.19
C ILE A 9 -12.40 -1.31 26.43
N ALA A 10 -11.50 -0.62 25.71
CA ALA A 10 -11.85 0.63 25.02
C ALA A 10 -12.95 0.42 23.97
N LEU A 11 -12.86 -0.66 23.20
CA LEU A 11 -13.79 -0.97 22.11
C LEU A 11 -14.99 -1.83 22.54
N ALA A 12 -15.00 -2.32 23.78
CA ALA A 12 -16.09 -3.12 24.34
C ALA A 12 -17.44 -2.40 24.22
N HIS A 13 -18.43 -3.06 23.61
CA HIS A 13 -19.81 -2.56 23.47
C HIS A 13 -19.93 -1.18 22.80
N GLY A 14 -18.84 -0.70 22.18
CA GLY A 14 -18.79 0.55 21.45
C GLY A 14 -19.57 0.50 20.14
N CYS A 15 -19.82 1.67 19.59
CA CYS A 15 -20.29 1.85 18.22
C CYS A 15 -19.18 2.53 17.41
N VAL A 16 -18.73 1.87 16.35
CA VAL A 16 -17.57 2.30 15.56
C VAL A 16 -18.03 2.77 14.18
N LEU A 17 -17.62 3.97 13.75
CA LEU A 17 -17.63 4.38 12.36
C LEU A 17 -16.30 4.02 11.71
N LEU A 18 -16.31 3.17 10.70
CA LEU A 18 -15.14 2.83 9.90
C LEU A 18 -15.30 3.35 8.47
N THR A 19 -14.40 4.24 8.05
CA THR A 19 -14.29 4.62 6.63
C THR A 19 -13.20 3.80 5.94
N GLY A 20 -13.36 3.57 4.64
CA GLY A 20 -12.34 2.87 3.85
C GLY A 20 -12.32 1.35 4.03
N ALA A 21 -13.36 0.76 4.64
CA ALA A 21 -13.45 -0.68 4.88
C ALA A 21 -13.41 -1.55 3.62
N THR A 22 -13.68 -0.96 2.45
CA THR A 22 -13.58 -1.67 1.15
C THR A 22 -12.17 -1.69 0.56
N GLY A 23 -11.18 -1.11 1.25
CA GLY A 23 -9.77 -1.16 0.85
C GLY A 23 -8.97 -2.12 1.72
N PHE A 24 -7.70 -2.29 1.38
CA PHE A 24 -6.80 -3.27 2.01
C PHE A 24 -6.69 -3.12 3.54
N VAL A 25 -6.25 -1.96 4.04
CA VAL A 25 -6.08 -1.71 5.48
C VAL A 25 -7.44 -1.69 6.19
N GLY A 26 -8.41 -0.95 5.65
CA GLY A 26 -9.74 -0.83 6.26
C GLY A 26 -10.47 -2.17 6.35
N GLY A 27 -10.29 -3.06 5.38
CA GLY A 27 -10.81 -4.43 5.43
C GLY A 27 -10.22 -5.21 6.60
N CYS A 28 -8.90 -5.12 6.81
CA CYS A 28 -8.24 -5.77 7.95
C CYS A 28 -8.69 -5.20 9.30
N VAL A 29 -8.89 -3.87 9.38
CA VAL A 29 -9.47 -3.24 10.57
C VAL A 29 -10.88 -3.77 10.83
N LEU A 30 -11.73 -3.86 9.80
CA LEU A 30 -13.09 -4.40 9.93
C LEU A 30 -13.08 -5.85 10.41
N GLU A 31 -12.22 -6.69 9.82
CA GLU A 31 -12.04 -8.09 10.23
C GLU A 31 -11.62 -8.18 11.71
N ARG A 32 -10.63 -7.38 12.12
CA ARG A 32 -10.14 -7.40 13.50
C ARG A 32 -11.19 -6.93 14.49
N LEU A 33 -11.91 -5.83 14.19
CA LEU A 33 -13.01 -5.33 15.02
C LEU A 33 -14.09 -6.40 15.23
N CYS A 34 -14.39 -7.19 14.19
CA CYS A 34 -15.33 -8.30 14.32
C CYS A 34 -14.82 -9.40 15.24
N ARG A 35 -13.50 -9.62 15.32
CA ARG A 35 -12.93 -10.70 16.14
C ARG A 35 -12.82 -10.39 17.62
N LEU A 36 -12.68 -9.12 18.00
CA LEU A 36 -12.54 -8.67 19.40
C LEU A 36 -13.58 -9.28 20.35
N GLN A 37 -13.15 -9.51 21.61
CA GLN A 37 -13.97 -10.06 22.68
C GLN A 37 -13.59 -9.46 24.06
N PRO A 38 -14.45 -8.64 24.67
CA PRO A 38 -15.66 -8.06 24.09
C PRO A 38 -15.33 -7.15 22.90
N GLY A 39 -16.16 -7.20 21.86
CA GLY A 39 -16.01 -6.34 20.68
C GLY A 39 -17.04 -5.21 20.65
N PRO A 40 -16.97 -4.33 19.64
CA PRO A 40 -18.01 -3.33 19.42
C PRO A 40 -19.36 -4.01 19.20
N ARG A 41 -20.45 -3.38 19.68
CA ARG A 41 -21.82 -3.87 19.46
C ARG A 41 -22.28 -3.64 18.03
N LYS A 42 -21.77 -2.57 17.39
CA LYS A 42 -22.17 -2.13 16.05
C LYS A 42 -21.00 -1.47 15.35
N ILE A 43 -20.81 -1.79 14.08
CA ILE A 43 -19.76 -1.24 13.22
C ILE A 43 -20.43 -0.63 11.99
N TYR A 44 -20.57 0.68 11.97
CA TYR A 44 -20.99 1.42 10.79
C TYR A 44 -19.85 1.48 9.78
N VAL A 45 -20.14 1.11 8.53
CA VAL A 45 -19.15 1.10 7.46
C VAL A 45 -19.59 2.05 6.36
N LEU A 46 -18.86 3.16 6.19
CA LEU A 46 -19.14 4.14 5.14
C LEU A 46 -18.64 3.61 3.79
N VAL A 47 -19.56 3.46 2.84
CA VAL A 47 -19.29 2.92 1.51
C VAL A 47 -19.86 3.81 0.42
N ARG A 48 -18.98 4.23 -0.49
CA ARG A 48 -19.35 4.99 -1.69
C ARG A 48 -20.33 4.21 -2.57
N LYS A 49 -21.37 4.88 -3.02
CA LYS A 49 -22.25 4.36 -4.07
C LYS A 49 -21.47 4.15 -5.37
N LYS A 50 -21.76 3.08 -6.10
CA LYS A 50 -21.29 2.91 -7.47
C LYS A 50 -22.50 2.76 -8.40
N PRO A 51 -22.40 3.21 -9.67
CA PRO A 51 -23.40 2.89 -10.68
C PRO A 51 -23.53 1.36 -10.71
N LYS A 52 -24.68 0.81 -10.28
CA LYS A 52 -25.02 -0.64 -10.19
C LYS A 52 -24.66 -1.41 -8.90
N GLU A 53 -23.98 -0.83 -7.92
CA GLU A 53 -23.72 -1.51 -6.62
C GLU A 53 -24.10 -0.65 -5.43
N THR A 54 -25.02 -1.14 -4.60
CA THR A 54 -25.38 -0.52 -3.31
C THR A 54 -24.29 -0.77 -2.26
N ALA A 55 -24.23 0.09 -1.24
CA ALA A 55 -23.33 -0.10 -0.09
C ALA A 55 -23.41 -1.52 0.50
N ALA A 56 -24.63 -2.03 0.71
CA ALA A 56 -24.87 -3.38 1.24
C ALA A 56 -24.31 -4.50 0.34
N LYS A 57 -24.49 -4.41 -0.99
CA LYS A 57 -23.92 -5.40 -1.92
C LYS A 57 -22.40 -5.40 -1.87
N ARG A 58 -21.78 -4.22 -1.79
CA ARG A 58 -20.32 -4.06 -1.70
C ARG A 58 -19.76 -4.64 -0.40
N VAL A 59 -20.39 -4.36 0.74
CA VAL A 59 -20.02 -4.97 2.03
C VAL A 59 -20.17 -6.49 1.96
N LYS A 60 -21.31 -7.00 1.49
CA LYS A 60 -21.54 -8.45 1.33
C LYS A 60 -20.47 -9.14 0.48
N LYS A 61 -19.93 -8.47 -0.55
CA LYS A 61 -18.83 -9.00 -1.37
C LYS A 61 -17.53 -9.14 -0.57
N ILE A 62 -17.19 -8.14 0.23
CA ILE A 62 -15.97 -8.13 1.07
C ILE A 62 -16.06 -9.21 2.16
N LEU A 63 -17.23 -9.35 2.80
CA LEU A 63 -17.46 -10.36 3.83
C LEU A 63 -17.40 -11.81 3.32
N LYS A 64 -17.47 -12.02 1.99
CA LYS A 64 -17.27 -13.33 1.35
C LYS A 64 -15.80 -13.62 1.01
N SER A 65 -14.91 -12.64 1.17
CA SER A 65 -13.49 -12.83 0.87
C SER A 65 -12.81 -13.73 1.90
N ALA A 66 -11.63 -14.25 1.55
CA ALA A 66 -10.84 -15.09 2.45
C ALA A 66 -10.47 -14.38 3.76
N LEU A 67 -10.42 -13.04 3.77
CA LEU A 67 -10.12 -12.25 4.97
C LEU A 67 -11.06 -12.58 6.13
N PHE A 68 -12.37 -12.70 5.84
CA PHE A 68 -13.39 -12.94 6.85
C PHE A 68 -13.63 -14.42 7.15
N SER A 69 -12.82 -15.33 6.60
CA SER A 69 -13.01 -16.79 6.74
C SER A 69 -12.95 -17.28 8.19
N LYS A 70 -12.24 -16.57 9.07
CA LYS A 70 -12.11 -16.88 10.50
C LYS A 70 -13.11 -16.12 11.39
N VAL A 71 -13.99 -15.28 10.82
CA VAL A 71 -14.96 -14.49 11.58
C VAL A 71 -16.28 -15.26 11.70
N PRO A 72 -16.80 -15.51 12.93
CA PRO A 72 -18.09 -16.17 13.10
C PRO A 72 -19.23 -15.36 12.48
N ARG A 73 -20.19 -16.05 11.82
CA ARG A 73 -21.31 -15.40 11.11
C ARG A 73 -22.08 -14.41 11.99
N GLY A 74 -22.42 -14.78 13.23
CA GLY A 74 -23.16 -13.91 14.15
C GLY A 74 -22.41 -12.62 14.55
N LYS A 75 -21.09 -12.54 14.35
CA LYS A 75 -20.33 -11.30 14.55
C LYS A 75 -20.40 -10.37 13.35
N LEU A 76 -20.66 -10.90 12.15
CA LEU A 76 -20.81 -10.11 10.93
C LEU A 76 -22.13 -9.31 10.92
N ASP A 77 -23.14 -9.78 11.65
CA ASP A 77 -24.44 -9.10 11.77
C ASP A 77 -24.35 -7.73 12.47
N ARG A 78 -23.22 -7.45 13.14
CA ARG A 78 -22.92 -6.15 13.76
C ARG A 78 -22.56 -5.06 12.74
N ILE A 79 -22.29 -5.44 11.49
CA ILE A 79 -21.82 -4.54 10.44
C ILE A 79 -23.01 -3.88 9.77
N VAL A 80 -23.06 -2.55 9.82
CA VAL A 80 -24.13 -1.74 9.23
C VAL A 80 -23.55 -0.91 8.07
N PRO A 81 -23.84 -1.26 6.81
CA PRO A 81 -23.39 -0.48 5.66
C PRO A 81 -24.13 0.86 5.60
N LEU A 82 -23.38 1.97 5.50
CA LEU A 82 -23.90 3.31 5.25
C LEU A 82 -23.49 3.76 3.85
N GLU A 83 -24.45 4.21 3.04
CA GLU A 83 -24.17 4.79 1.73
C GLU A 83 -23.79 6.26 1.90
N GLY A 84 -22.53 6.59 1.56
CA GLY A 84 -22.00 7.95 1.65
C GLY A 84 -20.57 8.05 1.11
N ASP A 85 -20.05 9.27 1.01
CA ASP A 85 -18.72 9.55 0.50
C ASP A 85 -18.04 10.61 1.37
N VAL A 86 -16.80 10.36 1.78
CA VAL A 86 -16.00 11.37 2.49
C VAL A 86 -15.78 12.60 1.62
N ALA A 87 -15.72 12.45 0.29
CA ALA A 87 -15.58 13.57 -0.63
C ALA A 87 -16.92 14.23 -1.02
N SER A 88 -18.04 13.85 -0.38
CA SER A 88 -19.35 14.44 -0.64
C SER A 88 -19.37 15.90 -0.20
N LEU A 89 -19.83 16.79 -1.08
CA LEU A 89 -20.05 18.21 -0.74
C LEU A 89 -21.33 18.43 0.09
N ASN A 90 -22.20 17.44 0.16
CA ASN A 90 -23.37 17.47 1.03
C ASN A 90 -22.94 17.23 2.47
N SER A 91 -23.67 17.81 3.43
CA SER A 91 -23.43 17.63 4.87
C SER A 91 -23.40 16.15 5.28
N ASN A 92 -22.76 15.88 6.42
CA ASN A 92 -22.72 14.55 7.03
C ASN A 92 -22.23 13.43 6.09
N LEU A 93 -21.20 13.72 5.26
CA LEU A 93 -20.59 12.75 4.34
C LEU A 93 -21.55 12.22 3.25
N GLY A 94 -22.61 12.99 2.95
CA GLY A 94 -23.65 12.56 2.00
C GLY A 94 -24.50 11.40 2.49
N LEU A 95 -24.52 11.15 3.81
CA LEU A 95 -25.42 10.19 4.43
C LEU A 95 -26.88 10.65 4.31
N LYS A 96 -27.82 9.71 4.37
CA LYS A 96 -29.23 10.04 4.60
C LYS A 96 -29.39 10.68 5.98
N PRO A 97 -30.30 11.66 6.17
CA PRO A 97 -30.51 12.31 7.46
C PRO A 97 -30.70 11.32 8.62
N GLU A 98 -31.58 10.34 8.46
CA GLU A 98 -31.85 9.30 9.47
C GLU A 98 -30.61 8.48 9.85
N ASP A 99 -29.76 8.16 8.86
CA ASP A 99 -28.51 7.44 9.07
C ASP A 99 -27.48 8.32 9.78
N ALA A 100 -27.40 9.60 9.42
CA ALA A 100 -26.54 10.58 10.05
C ALA A 100 -26.94 10.80 11.52
N ASP A 101 -28.22 11.03 11.80
CA ASP A 101 -28.73 11.27 13.15
C ASP A 101 -28.48 10.06 14.06
N ARG A 102 -28.77 8.86 13.56
CA ARG A 102 -28.51 7.61 14.28
C ARG A 102 -27.02 7.39 14.52
N LEU A 103 -26.18 7.64 13.52
CA LEU A 103 -24.73 7.54 13.65
C LEU A 103 -24.22 8.52 14.72
N VAL A 104 -24.62 9.78 14.65
CA VAL A 104 -24.22 10.83 15.59
C VAL A 104 -24.63 10.48 17.02
N ALA A 105 -25.87 10.03 17.23
CA ALA A 105 -26.40 9.71 18.56
C ALA A 105 -25.75 8.50 19.24
N GLU A 106 -25.18 7.57 18.47
CA GLU A 106 -24.66 6.30 18.98
C GLU A 106 -23.14 6.14 18.93
N CYS A 107 -22.46 6.81 18.00
CA CYS A 107 -21.06 6.56 17.69
C CYS A 107 -20.14 6.94 18.87
N THR A 108 -19.21 6.04 19.16
CA THR A 108 -18.21 6.19 20.22
C THR A 108 -16.80 6.26 19.68
N HIS A 109 -16.55 5.71 18.49
CA HIS A 109 -15.23 5.60 17.92
C HIS A 109 -15.28 5.86 16.42
N VAL A 110 -14.41 6.73 15.91
CA VAL A 110 -14.26 6.97 14.48
C VAL A 110 -12.89 6.47 14.04
N ILE A 111 -12.84 5.48 13.17
CA ILE A 111 -11.59 5.00 12.56
C ILE A 111 -11.59 5.40 11.09
N HIS A 112 -10.82 6.44 10.78
CA HIS A 112 -10.76 7.06 9.47
C HIS A 112 -9.56 6.53 8.67
N VAL A 113 -9.79 5.48 7.87
CA VAL A 113 -8.78 4.85 7.00
C VAL A 113 -8.92 5.27 5.52
N ALA A 114 -10.08 5.80 5.13
CA ALA A 114 -10.32 6.19 3.74
C ALA A 114 -9.30 7.23 3.25
N ALA A 115 -8.66 6.93 2.12
CA ALA A 115 -7.81 7.86 1.40
C ALA A 115 -7.82 7.52 -0.09
N PHE A 116 -7.63 8.53 -0.93
CA PHE A 116 -7.28 8.37 -2.32
C PHE A 116 -5.77 8.23 -2.46
N ILE A 117 -5.34 6.98 -2.64
CA ILE A 117 -3.92 6.59 -2.75
C ILE A 117 -3.56 6.55 -4.24
N SER A 118 -3.51 7.72 -4.87
CA SER A 118 -3.02 7.86 -6.25
C SER A 118 -1.90 8.89 -6.29
N PHE A 119 -0.66 8.42 -6.43
CA PHE A 119 0.51 9.29 -6.52
C PHE A 119 0.55 10.14 -7.79
N ALA A 120 -0.25 9.77 -8.77
CA ALA A 120 -0.30 10.39 -10.09
C ALA A 120 -1.56 11.22 -10.33
N ALA A 121 -2.37 11.41 -9.29
CA ALA A 121 -3.55 12.24 -9.39
C ALA A 121 -3.17 13.72 -9.43
N ALA A 122 -3.99 14.51 -10.12
CA ALA A 122 -3.98 15.96 -9.98
C ALA A 122 -4.22 16.36 -8.52
N LEU A 123 -3.66 17.50 -8.13
CA LEU A 123 -3.69 17.97 -6.76
C LEU A 123 -5.12 18.24 -6.30
N ASP A 124 -5.97 18.79 -7.16
CA ASP A 124 -7.38 19.09 -6.87
C ASP A 124 -8.12 17.84 -6.37
N HIS A 125 -7.96 16.70 -7.06
CA HIS A 125 -8.55 15.42 -6.66
C HIS A 125 -7.95 14.89 -5.35
N ALA A 126 -6.63 15.00 -5.17
CA ALA A 126 -5.97 14.58 -3.94
C ALA A 126 -6.45 15.41 -2.73
N VAL A 127 -6.58 16.72 -2.89
CA VAL A 127 -7.07 17.65 -1.87
C VAL A 127 -8.55 17.40 -1.58
N ARG A 128 -9.42 17.30 -2.59
CA ARG A 128 -10.85 17.01 -2.38
C ARG A 128 -11.09 15.68 -1.68
N SER A 129 -10.33 14.64 -2.02
CA SER A 129 -10.56 13.34 -1.38
C SER A 129 -9.90 13.22 -0.01
N ASN A 130 -8.64 13.66 0.14
CA ASN A 130 -7.87 13.40 1.36
C ASN A 130 -8.01 14.54 2.36
N LEU A 131 -7.88 15.79 1.93
CA LEU A 131 -7.94 16.95 2.85
C LEU A 131 -9.39 17.26 3.22
N TYR A 132 -10.24 17.54 2.22
CA TYR A 132 -11.64 17.87 2.47
C TYR A 132 -12.37 16.69 3.12
N GLY A 133 -12.19 15.47 2.60
CA GLY A 133 -12.89 14.31 3.16
C GLY A 133 -12.48 13.98 4.59
N SER A 134 -11.23 14.21 4.96
CA SER A 134 -10.79 14.05 6.35
C SER A 134 -11.35 15.14 7.26
N ARG A 135 -11.45 16.38 6.76
CA ARG A 135 -12.09 17.49 7.47
C ARG A 135 -13.55 17.20 7.75
N ALA A 136 -14.29 16.76 6.73
CA ALA A 136 -15.71 16.44 6.85
C ALA A 136 -15.95 15.32 7.88
N VAL A 137 -15.07 14.33 7.96
CA VAL A 137 -15.14 13.27 9.00
C VAL A 137 -14.87 13.85 10.38
N LEU A 138 -13.89 14.75 10.52
CA LEU A 138 -13.61 15.44 11.78
C LEU A 138 -14.77 16.33 12.23
N GLU A 139 -15.39 17.06 11.31
CA GLU A 139 -16.57 17.90 11.55
C GLU A 139 -17.76 17.07 12.01
N LEU A 140 -18.02 15.91 11.37
CA LEU A 140 -19.05 14.98 11.84
C LEU A 140 -18.70 14.38 13.22
N ALA A 141 -17.44 14.05 13.47
CA ALA A 141 -17.01 13.52 14.76
C ALA A 141 -17.24 14.54 15.90
N ARG A 142 -17.02 15.84 15.64
CA ARG A 142 -17.28 16.93 16.60
C ARG A 142 -18.74 17.07 17.03
N THR A 143 -19.70 16.50 16.29
CA THR A 143 -21.11 16.55 16.66
C THR A 143 -21.56 15.32 17.45
N MET A 144 -20.70 14.32 17.63
CA MET A 144 -21.02 13.05 18.31
C MET A 144 -20.89 13.18 19.84
N PRO A 145 -22.01 13.22 20.60
CA PRO A 145 -21.96 13.42 22.05
C PRO A 145 -21.33 12.27 22.84
N LYS A 146 -21.20 11.08 22.23
CA LYS A 146 -20.64 9.87 22.85
C LYS A 146 -19.24 9.53 22.36
N LEU A 147 -18.62 10.40 21.55
CA LEU A 147 -17.31 10.15 20.99
C LEU A 147 -16.25 10.02 22.10
N ARG A 148 -15.53 8.91 22.05
CA ARG A 148 -14.41 8.59 22.93
C ARG A 148 -13.08 8.71 22.22
N ALA A 149 -13.02 8.35 20.94
CA ALA A 149 -11.80 8.47 20.15
C ALA A 149 -12.05 8.59 18.65
N MET A 150 -11.16 9.33 17.98
CA MET A 150 -11.00 9.33 16.53
C MET A 150 -9.56 8.95 16.19
N VAL A 151 -9.38 8.06 15.21
CA VAL A 151 -8.08 7.69 14.66
C VAL A 151 -8.02 8.03 13.18
N HIS A 152 -7.01 8.80 12.77
CA HIS A 152 -6.73 9.10 11.37
C HIS A 152 -5.50 8.33 10.88
N VAL A 153 -5.61 7.65 9.73
CA VAL A 153 -4.47 7.00 9.09
C VAL A 153 -3.85 7.92 8.04
N SER A 154 -2.63 8.37 8.32
CA SER A 154 -1.74 9.15 7.46
C SER A 154 -0.65 8.26 6.84
N THR A 155 0.59 8.72 6.74
CA THR A 155 1.75 7.94 6.27
C THR A 155 3.05 8.48 6.89
N ALA A 156 4.04 7.62 7.14
CA ALA A 156 5.36 8.03 7.63
C ALA A 156 6.03 9.06 6.69
N TYR A 157 5.69 9.02 5.40
CA TYR A 157 6.34 9.82 4.36
C TYR A 157 5.82 11.26 4.22
N VAL A 158 4.94 11.76 5.11
CA VAL A 158 4.39 13.13 5.00
C VAL A 158 5.44 14.23 5.18
N ASN A 159 6.51 13.97 5.94
CA ASN A 159 7.49 14.98 6.35
C ASN A 159 8.83 14.91 5.62
N VAL A 160 9.03 13.95 4.71
CA VAL A 160 10.35 13.63 4.10
C VAL A 160 11.05 14.77 3.37
N LEU A 161 10.33 15.87 3.07
CA LEU A 161 10.87 17.06 2.43
C LEU A 161 11.48 18.08 3.38
N LEU A 162 11.21 17.97 4.69
CA LEU A 162 11.82 18.86 5.68
C LEU A 162 13.28 18.49 5.95
N GLY A 163 13.68 17.30 5.50
CA GLY A 163 15.01 16.76 5.74
C GLY A 163 15.72 16.36 4.44
N THR A 164 16.97 15.99 4.62
CA THR A 164 17.78 15.30 3.61
C THR A 164 17.72 13.78 3.82
N GLU A 165 18.40 13.03 2.95
CA GLU A 165 18.63 11.60 3.17
C GLU A 165 19.24 11.38 4.58
N ASN A 166 18.79 10.34 5.29
CA ASN A 166 19.14 10.02 6.68
C ASN A 166 18.57 10.95 7.77
N THR A 167 17.68 11.88 7.42
CA THR A 167 16.98 12.67 8.46
C THR A 167 16.10 11.79 9.34
N THR A 168 16.09 12.08 10.65
CA THR A 168 15.19 11.46 11.62
C THR A 168 13.93 12.32 11.81
N PHE A 169 12.77 11.71 11.71
CA PHE A 169 11.47 12.33 11.96
C PHE A 169 10.86 11.77 13.24
N GLU A 170 10.50 12.68 14.14
CA GLU A 170 9.85 12.40 15.41
C GLU A 170 8.32 12.25 15.25
N GLU A 171 7.70 11.60 16.22
CA GLU A 171 6.26 11.44 16.36
C GLU A 171 5.57 12.75 16.83
N LYS A 172 5.60 13.77 15.96
CA LYS A 172 4.94 15.07 16.13
C LYS A 172 4.39 15.61 14.81
N ILE A 173 3.50 16.60 14.91
CA ILE A 173 3.07 17.38 13.75
C ILE A 173 4.17 18.38 13.39
N TYR A 174 4.44 18.50 12.10
CA TYR A 174 5.40 19.46 11.59
C TYR A 174 4.65 20.58 10.85
N PRO A 175 4.89 21.85 11.18
CA PRO A 175 4.28 22.96 10.46
C PRO A 175 4.70 22.95 8.99
N LEU A 176 3.89 23.59 8.14
CA LEU A 176 4.22 23.84 6.75
C LEU A 176 4.20 25.35 6.52
N ASP A 177 5.38 25.93 6.34
CA ASP A 177 5.51 27.38 6.16
C ASP A 177 4.82 27.83 4.87
N ASN A 178 4.15 28.99 4.95
CA ASN A 178 3.54 29.69 3.82
C ASN A 178 2.43 28.93 3.07
N VAL A 179 1.80 27.94 3.71
CA VAL A 179 0.64 27.23 3.15
C VAL A 179 -0.39 26.96 4.24
N ASP A 180 -1.54 27.65 4.19
CA ASP A 180 -2.67 27.34 5.06
C ASP A 180 -3.56 26.24 4.43
N PRO A 181 -3.74 25.06 5.06
CA PRO A 181 -4.66 24.04 4.58
C PRO A 181 -6.09 24.54 4.35
N VAL A 182 -6.55 25.52 5.13
CA VAL A 182 -7.89 26.10 5.00
C VAL A 182 -8.00 26.93 3.71
N GLU A 183 -6.96 27.70 3.37
CA GLU A 183 -6.91 28.47 2.11
C GLU A 183 -6.85 27.52 0.90
N VAL A 184 -6.10 26.43 1.00
CA VAL A 184 -6.06 25.39 -0.04
C VAL A 184 -7.45 24.78 -0.26
N LEU A 185 -8.19 24.50 0.82
CA LEU A 185 -9.56 23.99 0.75
C LEU A 185 -10.55 25.00 0.16
N GLN A 186 -10.45 26.27 0.52
CA GLN A 186 -11.28 27.31 -0.06
C GLN A 186 -10.99 27.43 -1.56
N SER A 187 -9.71 27.47 -1.93
CA SER A 187 -9.26 27.60 -3.32
C SER A 187 -9.67 26.41 -4.18
N VAL A 188 -9.62 25.18 -3.68
CA VAL A 188 -10.04 24.01 -4.49
C VAL A 188 -11.53 24.04 -4.79
N ASN A 189 -12.33 24.67 -3.93
CA ASN A 189 -13.78 24.79 -4.10
C ASN A 189 -14.19 26.01 -4.93
N SER A 190 -13.43 27.10 -4.90
CA SER A 190 -13.76 28.33 -5.61
C SER A 190 -13.15 28.43 -7.01
N LEU A 191 -11.99 27.82 -7.25
CA LEU A 191 -11.28 27.92 -8.53
C LEU A 191 -11.64 26.77 -9.48
N PRO A 192 -11.68 27.02 -10.80
CA PRO A 192 -11.60 25.97 -11.79
C PRO A 192 -10.35 25.10 -11.59
N ALA A 193 -10.45 23.80 -11.86
CA ALA A 193 -9.37 22.84 -11.58
C ALA A 193 -8.01 23.26 -12.20
N GLN A 194 -8.01 23.78 -13.43
CA GLN A 194 -6.77 24.23 -14.09
C GLN A 194 -6.10 25.42 -13.38
N GLU A 195 -6.89 26.37 -12.87
CA GLU A 195 -6.37 27.53 -12.13
C GLU A 195 -5.86 27.12 -10.75
N PHE A 196 -6.56 26.20 -10.08
CA PHE A 196 -6.12 25.61 -8.82
C PHE A 196 -4.76 24.91 -8.96
N GLU A 197 -4.62 24.05 -9.97
CA GLU A 197 -3.34 23.38 -10.26
C GLU A 197 -2.23 24.40 -10.53
N LYS A 198 -2.51 25.47 -11.29
CA LYS A 198 -1.53 26.54 -11.57
C LYS A 198 -1.12 27.28 -10.30
N LYS A 199 -2.07 27.64 -9.43
CA LYS A 199 -1.81 28.35 -8.16
C LYS A 199 -0.87 27.55 -7.25
N TYR A 200 -1.08 26.24 -7.14
CA TYR A 200 -0.34 25.37 -6.22
C TYR A 200 0.72 24.49 -6.89
N ALA A 201 1.05 24.74 -8.16
CA ALA A 201 2.08 23.99 -8.90
C ALA A 201 3.44 23.96 -8.19
N HIS A 202 3.79 25.06 -7.51
CA HIS A 202 5.02 25.18 -6.73
C HIS A 202 5.08 24.20 -5.54
N LEU A 203 3.93 23.83 -4.94
CA LEU A 203 3.87 22.80 -3.90
C LEU A 203 4.09 21.42 -4.51
N VAL A 204 3.39 21.10 -5.60
CA VAL A 204 3.55 19.80 -6.27
C VAL A 204 4.99 19.60 -6.76
N ALA A 205 5.65 20.65 -7.24
CA ALA A 205 7.04 20.59 -7.68
C ALA A 205 8.02 20.25 -6.54
N ARG A 206 7.72 20.65 -5.30
CA ARG A 206 8.54 20.34 -4.12
C ARG A 206 8.24 18.97 -3.55
N PHE A 207 6.99 18.51 -3.62
CA PHE A 207 6.57 17.25 -3.00
C PHE A 207 6.82 16.02 -3.89
N PRO A 208 7.14 14.85 -3.31
CA PRO A 208 7.42 13.65 -4.11
C PRO A 208 6.20 13.17 -4.91
N ASN A 209 5.02 13.44 -4.38
CA ASN A 209 3.72 13.18 -4.99
C ASN A 209 2.62 13.99 -4.28
N THR A 210 1.46 14.10 -4.92
CA THR A 210 0.29 14.81 -4.40
C THR A 210 -0.34 14.12 -3.18
N TYR A 211 -0.18 12.81 -3.03
CA TYR A 211 -0.67 12.05 -1.88
C TYR A 211 -0.01 12.49 -0.57
N ALA A 212 1.33 12.48 -0.50
CA ALA A 212 2.08 12.89 0.69
C ALA A 212 1.78 14.34 1.08
N LEU A 213 1.67 15.24 0.09
CA LEU A 213 1.25 16.63 0.29
C LEU A 213 -0.16 16.70 0.91
N SER A 214 -1.14 16.03 0.32
CA SER A 214 -2.52 16.05 0.81
C SER A 214 -2.64 15.51 2.24
N LYS A 215 -1.88 14.46 2.58
CA LYS A 215 -1.84 13.88 3.92
C LYS A 215 -1.18 14.81 4.93
N ARG A 216 -0.09 15.49 4.56
CA ARG A 216 0.53 16.50 5.41
C ARG A 216 -0.41 17.67 5.72
N LEU A 217 -1.07 18.22 4.69
CA LEU A 217 -2.07 19.28 4.87
C LEU A 217 -3.20 18.84 5.80
N THR A 218 -3.60 17.57 5.70
CA THR A 218 -4.63 16.97 6.55
C THR A 218 -4.22 16.95 8.01
N GLU A 219 -3.00 16.53 8.31
CA GLU A 219 -2.50 16.47 9.69
C GLU A 219 -2.48 17.85 10.36
N ILE A 220 -2.00 18.88 9.65
CA ILE A 220 -1.96 20.27 10.15
C ILE A 220 -3.38 20.79 10.38
N MET A 221 -4.29 20.55 9.44
CA MET A 221 -5.69 20.95 9.56
C MET A 221 -6.37 20.25 10.75
N MET A 222 -6.13 18.94 10.94
CA MET A 222 -6.70 18.20 12.07
C MET A 222 -6.18 18.72 13.41
N GLU A 223 -4.89 19.00 13.53
CA GLU A 223 -4.32 19.61 14.74
C GLU A 223 -5.01 20.94 15.07
N ARG A 224 -5.22 21.78 14.06
CA ARG A 224 -5.86 23.10 14.20
C ARG A 224 -7.35 23.02 14.54
N GLU A 225 -8.10 22.13 13.91
CA GLU A 225 -9.57 22.14 13.93
C GLU A 225 -10.22 21.06 14.83
N ARG A 226 -9.46 20.14 15.43
CA ARG A 226 -10.03 19.02 16.21
C ARG A 226 -10.92 19.42 17.38
N ALA A 227 -10.67 20.59 17.98
CA ALA A 227 -11.37 21.05 19.19
C ALA A 227 -11.38 19.96 20.30
N HIS A 228 -12.57 19.51 20.71
CA HIS A 228 -12.74 18.52 21.78
C HIS A 228 -12.59 17.07 21.32
N VAL A 229 -12.33 16.80 20.02
CA VAL A 229 -12.20 15.44 19.51
C VAL A 229 -10.92 14.79 20.07
N PRO A 230 -11.03 13.65 20.77
CA PRO A 230 -9.88 12.84 21.19
C PRO A 230 -9.25 12.20 19.94
N LEU A 231 -8.07 12.66 19.54
CA LEU A 231 -7.51 12.34 18.21
C LEU A 231 -6.14 11.67 18.30
N ALA A 232 -6.00 10.56 17.56
CA ALA A 232 -4.70 9.97 17.24
C ALA A 232 -4.46 9.90 15.72
N ILE A 233 -3.23 10.17 15.31
CA ILE A 233 -2.76 10.06 13.91
C ILE A 233 -1.76 8.91 13.83
N ILE A 234 -2.05 7.92 12.99
CA ILE A 234 -1.15 6.81 12.69
C ILE A 234 -0.46 7.06 11.35
N ARG A 235 0.86 6.94 11.32
CA ARG A 235 1.70 7.08 10.12
C ARG A 235 2.38 5.75 9.82
N PRO A 236 1.74 4.85 9.06
CA PRO A 236 2.38 3.63 8.60
C PRO A 236 3.43 3.91 7.51
N SER A 237 4.47 3.08 7.45
CA SER A 237 5.41 2.99 6.33
C SER A 237 4.85 2.14 5.17
N ILE A 238 5.68 1.41 4.42
CA ILE A 238 5.24 0.58 3.29
C ILE A 238 4.48 -0.64 3.82
N ILE A 239 3.15 -0.61 3.70
CA ILE A 239 2.30 -1.69 4.18
C ILE A 239 2.40 -2.91 3.25
N LEU A 240 2.77 -4.06 3.81
CA LEU A 240 2.85 -5.36 3.15
C LEU A 240 1.67 -6.28 3.56
N SER A 241 1.72 -7.57 3.21
CA SER A 241 0.66 -8.53 3.55
C SER A 241 0.49 -8.70 5.06
N THR A 242 -0.46 -9.53 5.47
CA THR A 242 -0.51 -9.95 6.88
C THR A 242 0.71 -10.80 7.22
N TRP A 243 1.28 -10.56 8.41
CA TRP A 243 2.32 -11.42 8.96
C TRP A 243 1.73 -12.68 9.56
N LYS A 244 0.73 -12.53 10.43
CA LYS A 244 0.15 -13.65 11.18
C LYS A 244 -1.37 -13.72 11.08
N GLU A 245 -2.07 -12.60 11.23
CA GLU A 245 -3.53 -12.59 11.40
C GLU A 245 -4.25 -11.92 10.22
N PRO A 246 -5.38 -12.48 9.73
CA PRO A 246 -5.99 -13.74 10.16
C PRO A 246 -5.21 -14.98 9.71
N PHE A 247 -4.34 -14.86 8.72
CA PHE A 247 -3.37 -15.90 8.32
C PHE A 247 -2.22 -15.23 7.56
N PRO A 248 -1.03 -15.83 7.50
CA PRO A 248 0.13 -15.23 6.83
C PRO A 248 -0.09 -15.00 5.33
N GLY A 249 0.46 -13.90 4.80
CA GLY A 249 0.51 -13.61 3.38
C GLY A 249 -0.81 -13.13 2.75
N TRP A 250 -1.84 -12.83 3.54
CA TRP A 250 -3.08 -12.28 2.98
C TRP A 250 -2.85 -10.89 2.38
N VAL A 251 -3.38 -10.70 1.17
CA VAL A 251 -3.38 -9.43 0.43
C VAL A 251 -4.69 -9.31 -0.32
N ASP A 252 -5.21 -8.08 -0.43
CA ASP A 252 -6.48 -7.81 -1.09
C ASP A 252 -6.41 -7.99 -2.61
N ASN A 253 -5.54 -7.22 -3.30
CA ASN A 253 -5.45 -7.25 -4.76
C ASN A 253 -4.13 -6.69 -5.33
N VAL A 254 -3.98 -6.77 -6.66
CA VAL A 254 -2.82 -6.28 -7.43
C VAL A 254 -2.52 -4.79 -7.28
N ASN A 255 -3.48 -3.96 -6.86
CA ASN A 255 -3.28 -2.52 -6.74
C ASN A 255 -2.70 -2.12 -5.37
N SER A 256 -2.35 -3.07 -4.49
CA SER A 256 -1.69 -2.83 -3.20
C SER A 256 -0.20 -2.45 -3.33
N GLY A 257 0.15 -1.63 -4.32
CA GLY A 257 1.50 -1.09 -4.51
C GLY A 257 2.56 -2.18 -4.70
N ILE A 258 3.48 -2.27 -3.73
CA ILE A 258 4.63 -3.20 -3.76
C ILE A 258 4.19 -4.68 -3.79
N LEU A 259 3.02 -5.05 -3.26
CA LEU A 259 2.54 -6.44 -3.36
C LEU A 259 2.10 -6.80 -4.78
N GLY A 260 1.64 -5.81 -5.56
CA GLY A 260 1.41 -5.98 -7.00
C GLY A 260 2.73 -6.20 -7.75
N PHE A 261 3.81 -5.54 -7.32
CA PHE A 261 5.15 -5.82 -7.81
C PHE A 261 5.57 -7.26 -7.50
N VAL A 262 5.47 -7.70 -6.23
CA VAL A 262 5.76 -9.10 -5.82
C VAL A 262 4.98 -10.11 -6.67
N ALA A 263 3.69 -9.88 -6.92
CA ALA A 263 2.87 -10.74 -7.76
C ALA A 263 3.38 -10.81 -9.22
N GLY A 264 3.83 -9.68 -9.77
CA GLY A 264 4.42 -9.63 -11.11
C GLY A 264 5.81 -10.27 -11.18
N VAL A 265 6.64 -10.16 -10.13
CA VAL A 265 7.90 -10.91 -10.02
C VAL A 265 7.65 -12.42 -10.04
N GLY A 266 6.64 -12.88 -9.30
CA GLY A 266 6.24 -14.30 -9.28
C GLY A 266 5.87 -14.86 -10.66
N LYS A 267 5.41 -14.01 -11.59
CA LYS A 267 5.07 -14.37 -12.97
C LYS A 267 6.18 -14.03 -13.98
N GLY A 268 7.34 -13.53 -13.51
CA GLY A 268 8.42 -13.07 -14.39
C GLY A 268 8.07 -11.86 -15.25
N ILE A 269 7.06 -11.07 -14.87
CA ILE A 269 6.59 -9.91 -15.65
C ILE A 269 7.50 -8.69 -15.42
N PHE A 270 8.00 -8.54 -14.19
CA PHE A 270 8.90 -7.46 -13.82
C PHE A 270 10.31 -8.02 -13.65
N ILE A 271 11.28 -7.43 -14.36
CA ILE A 271 12.69 -7.85 -14.31
C ILE A 271 13.63 -6.75 -13.79
N THR A 272 13.11 -5.53 -13.60
CA THR A 272 13.90 -4.40 -13.09
C THR A 272 13.00 -3.41 -12.37
N ASN A 273 13.58 -2.70 -11.41
CA ASN A 273 12.97 -1.50 -10.81
C ASN A 273 14.07 -0.50 -10.45
N ARG A 274 13.68 0.77 -10.27
CA ARG A 274 14.61 1.81 -9.80
C ARG A 274 14.64 1.83 -8.28
N ALA A 275 15.75 1.42 -7.69
CA ALA A 275 16.02 1.50 -6.25
C ALA A 275 17.53 1.42 -6.00
N ARG A 276 17.95 1.83 -4.80
CA ARG A 276 19.28 1.55 -4.24
C ARG A 276 19.15 0.32 -3.33
N ALA A 277 19.86 -0.76 -3.63
CA ALA A 277 19.68 -2.05 -2.96
C ALA A 277 20.08 -2.00 -1.49
N GLU A 278 21.09 -1.21 -1.16
CA GLU A 278 21.64 -1.00 0.17
C GLU A 278 20.75 -0.15 1.09
N LYS A 279 19.79 0.60 0.53
CA LYS A 279 18.96 1.53 1.30
C LYS A 279 17.83 0.83 2.03
N ALA A 280 17.48 1.37 3.19
CA ALA A 280 16.40 0.84 4.01
C ALA A 280 15.08 0.80 3.23
N MET A 281 14.40 -0.34 3.31
CA MET A 281 13.02 -0.49 2.86
C MET A 281 12.14 -0.55 4.11
N ASP A 282 11.68 0.62 4.58
CA ASP A 282 10.81 0.64 5.75
C ASP A 282 9.44 0.07 5.40
N ALA A 283 9.23 -1.19 5.79
CA ALA A 283 8.04 -1.95 5.54
C ALA A 283 7.38 -2.36 6.86
N ILE A 284 6.06 -2.54 6.84
CA ILE A 284 5.30 -2.96 8.02
C ILE A 284 4.17 -3.91 7.63
N PRO A 285 3.95 -5.03 8.34
CA PRO A 285 2.79 -5.89 8.13
C PRO A 285 1.46 -5.18 8.44
N VAL A 286 0.44 -5.43 7.62
CA VAL A 286 -0.87 -4.76 7.77
C VAL A 286 -1.55 -5.08 9.11
N ASP A 287 -1.34 -6.28 9.66
CA ASP A 287 -1.89 -6.69 10.95
C ASP A 287 -1.20 -6.00 12.14
N MET A 288 0.03 -5.53 11.99
CA MET A 288 0.67 -4.62 12.95
C MET A 288 0.08 -3.22 12.86
N VAL A 289 -0.13 -2.70 11.64
CA VAL A 289 -0.82 -1.41 11.43
C VAL A 289 -2.22 -1.41 12.05
N VAL A 290 -2.98 -2.49 11.86
CA VAL A 290 -4.29 -2.66 12.48
C VAL A 290 -4.19 -2.62 14.01
N SER A 291 -3.23 -3.33 14.59
CA SER A 291 -3.03 -3.35 16.04
C SER A 291 -2.68 -1.95 16.58
N THR A 292 -1.80 -1.21 15.90
CA THR A 292 -1.48 0.18 16.24
C THR A 292 -2.69 1.11 16.14
N ILE A 293 -3.54 0.95 15.12
CA ILE A 293 -4.79 1.73 14.97
C ILE A 293 -5.71 1.53 16.18
N LEU A 294 -5.90 0.28 16.61
CA LEU A 294 -6.79 -0.04 17.73
C LEU A 294 -6.19 0.41 19.08
N ALA A 295 -4.89 0.21 19.29
CA ALA A 295 -4.19 0.69 20.48
C ALA A 295 -4.25 2.22 20.58
N ALA A 296 -4.09 2.93 19.46
CA ALA A 296 -4.17 4.39 19.43
C ALA A 296 -5.59 4.91 19.69
N ALA A 297 -6.63 4.17 19.29
CA ALA A 297 -8.00 4.50 19.68
C ALA A 297 -8.16 4.43 21.20
N ALA A 298 -7.67 3.36 21.82
CA ALA A 298 -7.69 3.21 23.29
C ALA A 298 -6.88 4.32 23.98
N LYS A 299 -5.71 4.68 23.45
CA LYS A 299 -4.87 5.76 24.00
C LYS A 299 -5.54 7.12 23.89
N ALA A 300 -6.10 7.46 22.72
CA ALA A 300 -6.83 8.71 22.54
C ALA A 300 -8.05 8.81 23.46
N GLN A 301 -8.74 7.70 23.73
CA GLN A 301 -9.83 7.67 24.71
C GLN A 301 -9.34 7.99 26.13
N LEU A 302 -8.19 7.46 26.54
CA LEU A 302 -7.63 7.69 27.88
C LEU A 302 -7.10 9.12 28.05
N GLU A 303 -6.57 9.71 26.98
CA GLU A 303 -5.93 11.03 27.01
C GLU A 303 -6.61 11.99 26.01
N PRO A 304 -7.88 12.35 26.23
CA PRO A 304 -8.71 13.01 25.22
C PRO A 304 -8.28 14.42 24.84
N THR A 305 -7.50 15.07 25.71
CA THR A 305 -6.94 16.39 25.46
C THR A 305 -5.64 16.34 24.65
N THR A 306 -5.00 15.18 24.53
CA THR A 306 -3.71 15.02 23.85
C THR A 306 -3.91 14.61 22.40
N LEU A 307 -3.25 15.30 21.47
CA LEU A 307 -3.10 14.82 20.11
C LEU A 307 -1.97 13.81 20.06
N HIS A 308 -2.30 12.55 19.76
CA HIS A 308 -1.30 11.51 19.60
C HIS A 308 -0.85 11.38 18.15
N VAL A 309 0.45 11.20 17.94
CA VAL A 309 1.04 10.87 16.63
C VAL A 309 1.90 9.64 16.83
N PHE A 310 1.75 8.65 15.96
CA PHE A 310 2.42 7.35 16.06
C PHE A 310 3.00 6.92 14.71
N HIS A 311 4.29 6.61 14.67
CA HIS A 311 5.00 6.03 13.52
C HIS A 311 4.93 4.50 13.57
N CYS A 312 4.03 3.91 12.77
CA CYS A 312 3.94 2.45 12.62
C CYS A 312 4.95 2.00 11.55
N THR A 313 6.20 1.83 11.95
CA THR A 313 7.35 1.62 11.06
C THR A 313 8.33 0.58 11.61
N SER A 314 9.22 0.09 10.75
CA SER A 314 10.31 -0.84 11.11
C SER A 314 11.63 -0.12 11.45
N SER A 315 11.59 1.22 11.50
CA SER A 315 12.77 2.08 11.54
C SER A 315 13.69 1.86 12.75
N GLU A 316 13.16 1.77 13.96
CA GLU A 316 13.93 1.38 15.15
C GLU A 316 13.58 -0.07 15.51
N GLY A 317 14.54 -0.99 15.41
CA GLY A 317 14.37 -2.38 15.82
C GLY A 317 14.85 -3.40 14.79
N ASN A 318 14.27 -3.43 13.59
CA ASN A 318 14.50 -4.49 12.61
C ASN A 318 14.27 -4.04 11.16
N ARG A 319 15.26 -3.34 10.61
CA ARG A 319 15.21 -2.82 9.24
C ARG A 319 15.64 -3.88 8.23
N THR A 320 14.87 -4.01 7.16
CA THR A 320 15.29 -4.68 5.91
C THR A 320 15.77 -3.64 4.89
N ASN A 321 16.47 -4.09 3.85
CA ASN A 321 16.82 -3.26 2.69
C ASN A 321 16.21 -3.82 1.39
N TYR A 322 16.26 -3.00 0.34
CA TYR A 322 15.72 -3.34 -0.97
C TYR A 322 16.44 -4.53 -1.64
N GLY A 323 17.72 -4.74 -1.34
CA GLY A 323 18.52 -5.86 -1.85
C GLY A 323 18.07 -7.20 -1.26
N GLU A 324 17.92 -7.28 0.06
CA GLU A 324 17.41 -8.45 0.78
C GLU A 324 15.98 -8.79 0.36
N PHE A 325 15.11 -7.77 0.27
CA PHE A 325 13.76 -7.91 -0.25
C PHE A 325 13.77 -8.56 -1.64
N THR A 326 14.55 -8.01 -2.58
CA THR A 326 14.56 -8.51 -3.96
C THR A 326 15.11 -9.91 -4.05
N ARG A 327 16.24 -10.18 -3.37
CA ARG A 327 16.88 -11.49 -3.34
C ARG A 327 15.90 -12.55 -2.85
N THR A 328 15.27 -12.31 -1.70
CA THR A 328 14.33 -13.25 -1.09
C THR A 328 13.09 -13.47 -1.96
N VAL A 329 12.49 -12.39 -2.49
CA VAL A 329 11.31 -12.49 -3.35
C VAL A 329 11.62 -13.26 -4.63
N VAL A 330 12.79 -13.05 -5.25
CA VAL A 330 13.23 -13.77 -6.45
C VAL A 330 13.52 -15.25 -6.14
N GLU A 331 14.23 -15.54 -5.04
CA GLU A 331 14.48 -16.91 -4.59
C GLU A 331 13.17 -17.66 -4.34
N ALA A 332 12.24 -17.04 -3.62
CA ALA A 332 10.91 -17.58 -3.35
C ALA A 332 10.12 -17.85 -4.63
N ALA A 333 10.12 -16.90 -5.58
CA ALA A 333 9.44 -17.05 -6.87
C ALA A 333 10.00 -18.20 -7.71
N ARG A 334 11.29 -18.53 -7.56
CA ARG A 334 11.93 -19.65 -8.26
C ARG A 334 11.67 -21.00 -7.58
N GLN A 335 11.69 -21.03 -6.24
CA GLN A 335 11.47 -22.25 -5.45
C GLN A 335 9.99 -22.67 -5.43
N GLU A 336 9.10 -21.68 -5.38
CA GLU A 336 7.65 -21.83 -5.31
C GLU A 336 6.97 -21.11 -6.49
N PRO A 337 7.21 -21.57 -7.73
CA PRO A 337 6.75 -20.88 -8.93
C PRO A 337 5.23 -20.83 -9.03
N CYS A 338 4.72 -19.72 -9.57
CA CYS A 338 3.30 -19.56 -9.86
C CYS A 338 2.82 -20.63 -10.86
N HIS A 339 1.56 -21.06 -10.72
CA HIS A 339 0.92 -21.92 -11.71
C HIS A 339 0.74 -21.19 -13.05
N GLY A 340 0.72 -21.93 -14.16
CA GLY A 340 0.65 -21.36 -15.51
C GLY A 340 1.99 -20.82 -16.01
N ALA A 341 1.98 -20.20 -17.19
CA ALA A 341 3.21 -19.69 -17.80
C ALA A 341 3.73 -18.45 -17.05
N CYS A 342 5.01 -18.47 -16.69
CA CYS A 342 5.78 -17.27 -16.33
C CYS A 342 6.42 -16.71 -17.61
N LEU A 343 6.44 -15.38 -17.73
CA LEU A 343 6.97 -14.73 -18.93
C LEU A 343 8.49 -14.89 -19.04
N TRP A 344 9.19 -14.52 -17.96
CA TRP A 344 10.63 -14.64 -17.86
C TRP A 344 11.00 -15.49 -16.65
N TYR A 345 12.22 -16.03 -16.66
CA TYR A 345 12.83 -16.52 -15.42
C TYR A 345 12.92 -15.35 -14.43
N PRO A 346 12.32 -15.44 -13.22
CA PRO A 346 12.33 -14.34 -12.26
C PRO A 346 13.77 -13.93 -11.95
N ASN A 347 14.18 -12.71 -12.30
CA ASN A 347 15.54 -12.22 -12.09
C ASN A 347 15.55 -10.70 -11.94
N VAL A 348 14.76 -10.19 -10.99
CA VAL A 348 14.65 -8.75 -10.75
C VAL A 348 15.98 -8.18 -10.31
N ARG A 349 16.39 -7.09 -10.94
CA ARG A 349 17.54 -6.28 -10.49
C ARG A 349 17.11 -4.84 -10.22
N PHE A 350 17.56 -4.29 -9.09
CA PHE A 350 17.38 -2.88 -8.80
C PHE A 350 18.51 -2.05 -9.38
N ARG A 351 18.14 -0.93 -10.01
CA ARG A 351 19.07 -0.08 -10.77
C ARG A 351 18.92 1.37 -10.37
N VAL A 352 20.03 2.02 -10.03
CA VAL A 352 20.03 3.43 -9.62
C VAL A 352 19.85 4.37 -10.82
N ASN A 353 20.55 4.07 -11.92
CA ASN A 353 20.51 4.87 -13.15
C ASN A 353 19.12 4.76 -13.82
N LYS A 354 18.44 5.91 -13.92
CA LYS A 354 17.08 6.04 -14.44
C LYS A 354 16.97 5.59 -15.90
N TRP A 355 17.92 5.99 -16.74
CA TRP A 355 17.90 5.70 -18.17
C TRP A 355 18.17 4.22 -18.45
N ARG A 356 19.14 3.63 -17.76
CA ARG A 356 19.38 2.19 -17.83
C ARG A 356 18.16 1.40 -17.39
N ASN A 357 17.51 1.79 -16.29
CA ASN A 357 16.29 1.12 -15.85
C ASN A 357 15.17 1.21 -16.90
N TYR A 358 14.95 2.39 -17.51
CA TYR A 358 13.94 2.53 -18.56
C TYR A 358 14.26 1.75 -19.82
N PHE A 359 15.53 1.70 -20.22
CA PHE A 359 15.98 0.90 -21.35
C PHE A 359 15.67 -0.59 -21.12
N VAL A 360 16.01 -1.12 -19.94
CA VAL A 360 15.71 -2.51 -19.56
C VAL A 360 14.19 -2.77 -19.55
N ILE A 361 13.38 -1.86 -18.99
CA ILE A 361 11.91 -1.99 -19.03
C ILE A 361 11.41 -2.02 -20.48
N PHE A 362 11.91 -1.13 -21.33
CA PHE A 362 11.49 -1.07 -22.73
C PHE A 362 11.80 -2.38 -23.47
N VAL A 363 13.04 -2.86 -23.39
CA VAL A 363 13.51 -4.05 -24.10
C VAL A 363 12.86 -5.34 -23.59
N TYR A 364 12.83 -5.55 -22.27
CA TYR A 364 12.44 -6.86 -21.72
C TYR A 364 11.01 -6.91 -21.16
N GLN A 365 10.31 -5.78 -21.04
CA GLN A 365 8.95 -5.78 -20.51
C GLN A 365 7.95 -5.21 -21.52
N VAL A 366 8.26 -4.07 -22.15
CA VAL A 366 7.33 -3.39 -23.09
C VAL A 366 7.30 -4.07 -24.45
N ILE A 367 8.45 -4.27 -25.11
CA ILE A 367 8.50 -4.93 -26.43
C ILE A 367 7.85 -6.34 -26.37
N PRO A 368 8.19 -7.22 -25.42
CA PRO A 368 7.56 -8.54 -25.31
C PRO A 368 6.06 -8.46 -25.07
N ALA A 369 5.59 -7.47 -24.31
CA ALA A 369 4.15 -7.26 -24.10
C ALA A 369 3.40 -6.94 -25.40
N TYR A 370 3.98 -6.12 -26.27
CA TYR A 370 3.40 -5.83 -27.59
C TYR A 370 3.51 -7.02 -28.55
N VAL A 371 4.64 -7.73 -28.55
CA VAL A 371 4.84 -8.94 -29.37
C VAL A 371 3.80 -10.01 -29.01
N MET A 372 3.61 -10.31 -27.72
CA MET A 372 2.59 -11.27 -27.30
C MET A 372 1.17 -10.80 -27.61
N ASN A 373 0.90 -9.49 -27.57
CA ASN A 373 -0.40 -8.96 -27.97
C ASN A 373 -0.67 -9.20 -29.46
N PHE A 374 0.35 -9.02 -30.30
CA PHE A 374 0.24 -9.22 -31.74
C PHE A 374 -0.08 -10.69 -32.07
N PHE A 375 0.54 -11.63 -31.38
CA PHE A 375 0.34 -13.07 -31.60
C PHE A 375 -0.85 -13.68 -30.84
N SER A 376 -1.66 -12.90 -30.12
CA SER A 376 -2.82 -13.37 -29.35
C SER A 376 -4.13 -12.75 -29.86
N PRO A 377 -4.77 -13.32 -30.90
CA PRO A 377 -5.84 -12.68 -31.68
C PRO A 377 -7.17 -12.44 -30.95
N ASN A 378 -7.38 -13.01 -29.76
CA ASN A 378 -8.66 -12.92 -29.03
C ASN A 378 -8.80 -11.70 -28.10
N SER A 379 -8.01 -10.64 -28.31
CA SER A 379 -8.02 -9.45 -27.45
C SER A 379 -8.59 -8.22 -28.17
N TYR A 380 -9.83 -8.29 -28.67
CA TYR A 380 -10.58 -7.14 -29.23
C TYR A 380 -10.83 -6.00 -28.22
N GLY A 381 -10.16 -6.00 -27.05
CA GLY A 381 -10.22 -4.99 -26.00
C GLY A 381 -8.84 -4.52 -25.47
N GLY A 382 -7.74 -4.81 -26.16
CA GLY A 382 -6.37 -4.41 -25.77
C GLY A 382 -5.59 -5.49 -24.98
N SER A 383 -4.26 -5.35 -24.94
CA SER A 383 -3.39 -6.29 -24.21
C SER A 383 -3.42 -6.04 -22.71
N VAL A 384 -3.87 -7.04 -21.95
CA VAL A 384 -3.77 -7.04 -20.47
C VAL A 384 -2.33 -6.76 -20.01
N LEU A 385 -1.32 -7.27 -20.71
CA LEU A 385 0.07 -7.13 -20.32
C LEU A 385 0.62 -5.73 -20.63
N VAL A 386 0.28 -5.13 -21.78
CA VAL A 386 0.67 -3.74 -22.08
C VAL A 386 0.08 -2.78 -21.04
N ASP A 387 -1.16 -2.99 -20.61
CA ASP A 387 -1.77 -2.16 -19.57
C ASP A 387 -1.11 -2.35 -18.21
N VAL A 388 -0.67 -3.58 -17.87
CA VAL A 388 0.17 -3.82 -16.69
C VAL A 388 1.48 -3.02 -16.78
N GLN A 389 2.16 -3.03 -17.94
CA GLN A 389 3.40 -2.28 -18.13
C GLN A 389 3.20 -0.77 -18.03
N ARG A 390 2.12 -0.22 -18.62
CA ARG A 390 1.77 1.21 -18.49
C ARG A 390 1.55 1.60 -17.03
N LYS A 391 0.79 0.80 -16.28
CA LYS A 391 0.54 1.03 -14.84
C LYS A 391 1.83 0.98 -14.03
N TYR A 392 2.69 -0.01 -14.30
CA TYR A 392 3.98 -0.16 -13.64
C TYR A 392 4.94 1.01 -13.90
N MET A 393 5.05 1.45 -15.15
CA MET A 393 5.85 2.61 -15.55
C MET A 393 5.38 3.89 -14.86
N LYS A 394 4.05 4.09 -14.79
CA LYS A 394 3.45 5.21 -14.07
C LYS A 394 3.78 5.15 -12.57
N GLY A 395 3.66 3.98 -11.94
CA GLY A 395 4.01 3.78 -10.53
C GLY A 395 5.47 4.05 -10.21
N THR A 396 6.39 3.50 -11.00
CA THR A 396 7.85 3.62 -10.84
C THR A 396 8.31 5.09 -10.79
N LYS A 397 7.68 5.97 -11.59
CA LYS A 397 7.98 7.41 -11.58
C LYS A 397 7.85 8.01 -10.17
N TYR A 398 6.78 7.67 -9.45
CA TYR A 398 6.47 8.26 -8.14
C TYR A 398 7.10 7.51 -6.97
N THR A 399 7.29 6.20 -7.08
CA THR A 399 7.94 5.41 -6.02
C THR A 399 9.46 5.58 -6.01
N SER A 400 10.07 5.90 -7.16
CA SER A 400 11.53 6.02 -7.26
C SER A 400 12.13 7.13 -6.41
N TYR A 401 11.34 8.14 -5.98
CA TYR A 401 11.83 9.13 -5.03
C TYR A 401 12.19 8.49 -3.67
N PHE A 402 11.37 7.54 -3.22
CA PHE A 402 11.49 6.88 -1.93
C PHE A 402 12.43 5.67 -1.96
N SER A 403 12.54 4.96 -3.09
CA SER A 403 13.38 3.76 -3.18
C SER A 403 14.86 4.04 -3.45
N VAL A 404 15.25 5.30 -3.69
CA VAL A 404 16.65 5.73 -3.86
C VAL A 404 17.16 6.62 -2.73
N ARG A 405 16.35 6.78 -1.67
CA ARG A 405 16.64 7.58 -0.47
C ARG A 405 16.21 6.80 0.75
N GLU A 406 16.69 7.20 1.90
CA GLU A 406 16.28 6.63 3.18
C GLU A 406 16.09 7.73 4.23
N TRP A 407 15.25 7.43 5.21
CA TRP A 407 14.93 8.29 6.35
C TRP A 407 14.81 7.42 7.60
N PHE A 408 14.87 8.06 8.76
CA PHE A 408 14.62 7.43 10.05
C PHE A 408 13.31 7.95 10.61
N PHE A 409 12.41 7.03 10.96
CA PHE A 409 11.17 7.37 11.63
C PHE A 409 11.31 6.90 13.08
N ASP A 410 11.54 7.83 13.99
CA ASP A 410 11.50 7.56 15.43
C ASP A 410 10.11 7.01 15.76
N ASN A 411 10.05 5.85 16.39
CA ASN A 411 8.81 5.15 16.73
C ASN A 411 8.69 4.88 18.24
N ARG A 412 9.40 5.64 19.08
CA ARG A 412 9.44 5.45 20.54
C ARG A 412 8.05 5.48 21.18
N LYS A 413 7.18 6.43 20.84
CA LYS A 413 5.81 6.49 21.37
C LYS A 413 4.97 5.31 20.88
N THR A 414 5.21 4.82 19.66
CA THR A 414 4.54 3.61 19.15
C THR A 414 4.99 2.36 19.92
N LYS A 415 6.28 2.28 20.29
CA LYS A 415 6.82 1.22 21.12
C LYS A 415 6.23 1.27 22.54
N GLU A 416 6.25 2.44 23.17
CA GLU A 416 5.62 2.68 24.48
C GLU A 416 4.11 2.35 24.47
N LEU A 417 3.42 2.67 23.37
CA LEU A 417 2.02 2.32 23.17
C LEU A 417 1.81 0.79 23.16
N GLY A 418 2.71 0.04 22.51
CA GLY A 418 2.68 -1.42 22.53
C GLY A 418 2.98 -1.98 23.92
N GLU A 419 4.02 -1.47 24.59
CA GLU A 419 4.46 -1.93 25.93
C GLU A 419 3.44 -1.65 27.04
N SER A 420 2.59 -0.63 26.86
CA SER A 420 1.53 -0.29 27.80
C SER A 420 0.28 -1.17 27.71
N LEU A 421 0.18 -2.04 26.69
CA LEU A 421 -0.92 -2.99 26.59
C LEU A 421 -0.79 -4.12 27.64
N PRO A 422 -1.91 -4.72 28.07
CA PRO A 422 -1.88 -5.87 28.95
C PRO A 422 -1.19 -7.05 28.25
N VAL A 423 -0.43 -7.85 29.02
CA VAL A 423 0.36 -8.98 28.47
C VAL A 423 -0.47 -9.95 27.62
N HIS A 424 -1.73 -10.18 27.98
CA HIS A 424 -2.63 -11.07 27.23
C HIS A 424 -3.06 -10.49 25.86
N GLU A 425 -3.07 -9.16 25.71
CA GLU A 425 -3.40 -8.48 24.44
C GLU A 425 -2.18 -8.41 23.50
N LEU A 426 -0.94 -8.43 24.01
CA LEU A 426 0.28 -8.38 23.17
C LEU A 426 0.32 -9.49 22.11
N MET A 427 -0.22 -10.66 22.45
CA MET A 427 -0.25 -11.82 21.55
C MET A 427 -1.30 -11.70 20.45
N THR A 428 -2.40 -11.00 20.70
CA THR A 428 -3.50 -10.78 19.75
C THR A 428 -3.33 -9.48 18.97
N HIS A 429 -2.54 -8.53 19.48
CA HIS A 429 -2.28 -7.21 18.93
C HIS A 429 -0.78 -6.97 18.73
N PRO A 430 -0.13 -7.69 17.79
CA PRO A 430 1.29 -7.50 17.55
C PRO A 430 1.57 -6.09 17.03
N MET A 431 2.50 -5.39 17.65
CA MET A 431 2.94 -4.04 17.25
C MET A 431 4.45 -3.91 17.13
N ASP A 432 5.20 -4.85 17.68
CA ASP A 432 6.66 -4.88 17.58
C ASP A 432 7.09 -5.50 16.25
N SER A 433 7.73 -4.72 15.39
CA SER A 433 8.28 -5.20 14.11
C SER A 433 9.60 -5.96 14.27
N SER A 434 10.23 -5.91 15.46
CA SER A 434 11.50 -6.59 15.73
C SER A 434 11.40 -8.11 15.62
N VAL A 435 10.21 -8.66 15.82
CA VAL A 435 9.93 -10.11 15.77
C VAL A 435 9.74 -10.65 14.35
N VAL A 436 9.76 -9.80 13.32
CA VAL A 436 9.55 -10.20 11.93
C VAL A 436 10.82 -10.81 11.34
N ASP A 437 10.79 -12.10 11.03
CA ASP A 437 11.77 -12.73 10.14
C ASP A 437 11.51 -12.28 8.70
N TRP A 438 12.29 -11.30 8.22
CA TRP A 438 12.14 -10.72 6.89
C TRP A 438 12.21 -11.75 5.75
N PRO A 439 13.22 -12.65 5.71
CA PRO A 439 13.26 -13.73 4.73
C PRO A 439 11.98 -14.58 4.67
N GLU A 440 11.50 -15.10 5.81
CA GLU A 440 10.28 -15.92 5.81
C GLU A 440 9.03 -15.09 5.48
N TYR A 441 8.98 -13.87 5.97
CA TYR A 441 7.87 -12.96 5.69
C TYR A 441 7.74 -12.62 4.19
N PHE A 442 8.85 -12.35 3.50
CA PHE A 442 8.82 -12.12 2.05
C PHE A 442 8.50 -13.39 1.24
N ARG A 443 8.94 -14.58 1.69
CA ARG A 443 8.47 -15.86 1.11
C ARG A 443 6.96 -15.99 1.23
N ASN A 444 6.40 -15.67 2.39
CA ASN A 444 4.96 -15.67 2.61
C ASN A 444 4.22 -14.61 1.77
N CYS A 445 4.84 -13.48 1.43
CA CYS A 445 4.28 -12.52 0.47
C CYS A 445 4.13 -13.15 -0.94
N ILE A 446 5.10 -13.96 -1.38
CA ILE A 446 5.02 -14.68 -2.66
C ILE A 446 3.92 -15.75 -2.63
N ARG A 447 3.87 -16.58 -1.58
CA ARG A 447 2.78 -17.55 -1.37
C ARG A 447 1.41 -16.88 -1.33
N GLY A 448 1.34 -15.74 -0.66
CA GLY A 448 0.18 -14.86 -0.58
C GLY A 448 -0.29 -14.36 -1.94
N ALA A 449 0.64 -13.83 -2.75
CA ALA A 449 0.35 -13.37 -4.10
C ALA A 449 -0.16 -14.51 -4.99
N ARG A 450 0.45 -15.71 -4.94
CA ARG A 450 -0.05 -16.90 -5.65
C ARG A 450 -1.51 -17.20 -5.30
N LYS A 451 -1.83 -17.29 -4.01
CA LYS A 451 -3.16 -17.67 -3.54
C LYS A 451 -4.21 -16.59 -3.75
N HIS A 452 -3.91 -15.35 -3.39
CA HIS A 452 -4.91 -14.28 -3.27
C HIS A 452 -4.96 -13.35 -4.48
N ILE A 453 -3.85 -13.18 -5.18
CA ILE A 453 -3.79 -12.34 -6.39
C ILE A 453 -3.99 -13.19 -7.65
N HIS A 454 -3.25 -14.30 -7.77
CA HIS A 454 -3.34 -15.20 -8.93
C HIS A 454 -4.44 -16.25 -8.80
N GLY A 455 -5.08 -16.35 -7.63
CA GLY A 455 -6.20 -17.28 -7.40
C GLY A 455 -5.78 -18.76 -7.39
N GLU A 456 -4.51 -19.05 -7.14
CA GLU A 456 -3.99 -20.41 -7.15
C GLU A 456 -4.54 -21.24 -5.99
N ARG A 457 -4.86 -22.51 -6.27
CA ARG A 457 -5.29 -23.49 -5.28
C ARG A 457 -4.19 -24.53 -5.09
N PRO A 458 -4.02 -25.10 -3.88
CA PRO A 458 -3.07 -26.18 -3.65
C PRO A 458 -3.29 -27.33 -4.63
N SER A 459 -2.25 -27.75 -5.35
CA SER A 459 -2.31 -28.82 -6.35
C SER A 459 -0.91 -29.32 -6.66
N GLU A 460 -0.57 -30.51 -6.17
CA GLU A 460 0.76 -31.09 -6.41
C GLU A 460 1.07 -31.25 -7.90
N LYS A 461 0.06 -31.59 -8.72
CA LYS A 461 0.22 -31.74 -10.17
C LYS A 461 0.65 -30.40 -10.79
N ASN A 462 -0.02 -29.32 -10.41
CA ASN A 462 0.29 -27.99 -10.93
C ASN A 462 1.62 -27.49 -10.39
N ASP A 463 1.96 -27.77 -9.13
CA ASP A 463 3.25 -27.42 -8.54
C ASP A 463 4.41 -28.15 -9.26
N ARG A 464 4.26 -29.45 -9.56
CA ARG A 464 5.23 -30.21 -10.35
C ARG A 464 5.39 -29.63 -11.77
N TYR A 465 4.28 -29.28 -12.42
CA TYR A 465 4.31 -28.66 -13.75
C TYR A 465 5.00 -27.29 -13.72
N ALA A 466 4.66 -26.43 -12.76
CA ALA A 466 5.25 -25.11 -12.60
C ALA A 466 6.76 -25.20 -12.33
N LYS A 467 7.22 -26.16 -11.52
CA LYS A 467 8.65 -26.42 -11.30
C LYS A 467 9.39 -26.83 -12.58
N ARG A 468 8.79 -27.69 -13.42
CA ARG A 468 9.38 -28.06 -14.73
C ARG A 468 9.48 -26.86 -15.67
N GLN A 469 8.43 -26.04 -15.74
CA GLN A 469 8.45 -24.79 -16.52
C GLN A 469 9.52 -23.83 -16.00
N MET A 470 9.69 -23.72 -14.69
CA MET A 470 10.73 -22.89 -14.07
C MET A 470 12.14 -23.40 -14.40
N GLN A 471 12.36 -24.73 -14.45
CA GLN A 471 13.62 -25.32 -14.89
C GLN A 471 13.92 -25.02 -16.36
N LEU A 472 12.92 -25.12 -17.24
CA LEU A 472 13.05 -24.74 -18.65
C LEU A 472 13.39 -23.25 -18.79
N LEU A 473 12.68 -22.37 -18.08
CA LEU A 473 12.97 -20.93 -18.08
C LEU A 473 14.36 -20.63 -17.54
N CYS A 474 14.81 -21.36 -16.51
CA CYS A 474 16.17 -21.25 -16.00
C CYS A 474 17.19 -21.62 -17.08
N PHE A 475 17.00 -22.73 -17.77
CA PHE A 475 17.86 -23.14 -18.89
C PHE A 475 17.88 -22.09 -19.99
N LEU A 476 16.70 -21.65 -20.46
CA LEU A 476 16.57 -20.63 -21.50
C LEU A 476 17.23 -19.31 -21.09
N HIS A 477 17.10 -18.90 -19.84
CA HIS A 477 17.72 -17.69 -19.31
C HIS A 477 19.25 -17.74 -19.39
N HIS A 478 19.86 -18.87 -19.02
CA HIS A 478 21.31 -19.03 -19.09
C HIS A 478 21.80 -19.23 -20.53
N MET A 479 20.97 -19.77 -21.43
CA MET A 479 21.31 -19.93 -22.85
C MET A 479 21.10 -18.66 -23.68
N ALA A 480 20.26 -17.73 -23.23
CA ALA A 480 19.88 -16.54 -23.99
C ALA A 480 21.07 -15.68 -24.45
N PRO A 481 22.11 -15.40 -23.64
CA PRO A 481 23.26 -14.63 -24.10
C PRO A 481 24.02 -15.33 -25.23
N PHE A 482 24.14 -16.66 -25.19
CA PHE A 482 24.83 -17.44 -26.23
C PHE A 482 24.04 -17.46 -27.54
N VAL A 483 22.72 -17.62 -27.46
CA VAL A 483 21.84 -17.54 -28.64
C VAL A 483 21.89 -16.14 -29.25
N PHE A 484 21.82 -15.10 -28.41
CA PHE A 484 21.92 -13.72 -28.85
C PHE A 484 23.26 -13.44 -29.54
N MET A 485 24.37 -13.89 -28.95
CA MET A 485 25.70 -13.78 -29.53
C MET A 485 25.79 -14.47 -30.90
N ALA A 486 25.26 -15.69 -31.02
CA ALA A 486 25.26 -16.44 -32.27
C ALA A 486 24.45 -15.72 -33.36
N VAL A 487 23.27 -15.17 -33.02
CA VAL A 487 22.43 -14.41 -33.96
C VAL A 487 23.12 -13.14 -34.43
N VAL A 488 23.74 -12.38 -33.52
CA VAL A 488 24.49 -11.17 -33.87
C VAL A 488 25.69 -11.52 -34.75
N PHE A 489 26.45 -12.57 -34.40
CA PHE A 489 27.58 -13.05 -35.19
C PHE A 489 27.16 -13.44 -36.62
N LEU A 490 26.12 -14.27 -36.76
CA LEU A 490 25.61 -14.70 -38.07
C LEU A 490 25.09 -13.52 -38.90
N GLY A 491 24.44 -12.54 -38.27
CA GLY A 491 24.00 -11.31 -38.95
C GLY A 491 25.18 -10.46 -39.46
N LEU A 492 26.24 -10.31 -38.65
CA LEU A 492 27.44 -9.55 -39.05
C LEU A 492 28.17 -10.20 -40.22
N VAL A 493 28.32 -11.53 -40.20
CA VAL A 493 28.99 -12.26 -41.28
C VAL A 493 28.11 -12.33 -42.53
N GLY A 494 26.84 -12.73 -42.38
CA GLY A 494 25.97 -13.05 -43.51
C GLY A 494 25.32 -11.84 -44.18
N ILE A 495 24.93 -10.81 -43.41
CA ILE A 495 24.20 -9.65 -43.94
C ILE A 495 25.14 -8.48 -44.18
N VAL A 496 26.01 -8.18 -43.20
CA VAL A 496 26.90 -7.01 -43.26
C VAL A 496 28.20 -7.33 -44.02
N GLY A 497 28.55 -8.61 -44.19
CA GLY A 497 29.80 -9.03 -44.84
C GLY A 497 31.04 -8.74 -43.99
N THR A 498 30.88 -8.65 -42.67
CA THR A 498 32.00 -8.41 -41.74
C THR A 498 32.89 -9.65 -41.68
N SER A 499 34.21 -9.47 -41.65
CA SER A 499 35.15 -10.59 -41.48
C SER A 499 34.85 -11.37 -40.19
N VAL A 500 35.08 -12.68 -40.19
CA VAL A 500 34.82 -13.56 -39.03
C VAL A 500 35.46 -13.04 -37.75
N SER A 501 36.72 -12.60 -37.80
CA SER A 501 37.44 -12.10 -36.63
C SER A 501 36.78 -10.86 -36.01
N TRP A 502 36.40 -9.89 -36.84
CA TRP A 502 35.69 -8.69 -36.38
C TRP A 502 34.26 -9.00 -35.92
N ALA A 503 33.57 -9.93 -36.57
CA ALA A 503 32.23 -10.34 -36.16
C ALA A 503 32.23 -10.99 -34.77
N ILE A 504 33.23 -11.81 -34.44
CA ILE A 504 33.37 -12.40 -33.09
C ILE A 504 33.58 -11.30 -32.04
N ILE A 505 34.50 -10.36 -32.30
CA ILE A 505 34.80 -9.27 -31.35
C ILE A 505 33.55 -8.42 -31.11
N ILE A 506 32.88 -7.97 -32.19
CA ILE A 506 31.70 -7.11 -32.10
C ILE A 506 30.54 -7.85 -31.41
N ALA A 507 30.26 -9.11 -31.79
CA ALA A 507 29.22 -9.90 -31.14
C ALA A 507 29.50 -10.14 -29.65
N SER A 508 30.78 -10.36 -29.26
CA SER A 508 31.18 -10.51 -27.86
C SER A 508 30.94 -9.22 -27.06
N ILE A 509 31.31 -8.06 -27.62
CA ILE A 509 31.08 -6.75 -27.00
C ILE A 509 29.58 -6.50 -26.82
N ILE A 510 28.79 -6.69 -27.88
CA ILE A 510 27.33 -6.48 -27.85
C ILE A 510 26.65 -7.43 -26.84
N THR A 511 27.07 -8.69 -26.78
CA THR A 511 26.55 -9.66 -25.81
C THR A 511 26.96 -9.30 -24.38
N THR A 512 28.19 -8.84 -24.18
CA THR A 512 28.64 -8.36 -22.86
C THR A 512 27.82 -7.16 -22.39
N ILE A 513 27.48 -6.26 -23.32
CA ILE A 513 26.58 -5.13 -23.06
C ILE A 513 25.17 -5.65 -22.71
N GLU A 514 24.65 -6.66 -23.39
CA GLU A 514 23.36 -7.30 -23.07
C GLU A 514 23.33 -7.94 -21.68
N VAL A 515 24.36 -8.70 -21.32
CA VAL A 515 24.49 -9.29 -19.97
C VAL A 515 24.65 -8.20 -18.90
N TRP A 516 25.35 -7.11 -19.25
CA TRP A 516 25.46 -5.96 -18.37
C TRP A 516 24.11 -5.27 -18.20
N ILE A 517 23.34 -5.06 -19.28
CA ILE A 517 22.07 -4.30 -19.29
C ILE A 517 21.17 -4.71 -18.14
#